data_AF-A0AAJ5W8F8-F1
#
_entry.id   AF-A0AAJ5W8F8-F1
#
_cell.length_a   1.000
_cell.length_b   1.000
_cell.length_c   1.000
_cell.angle_alpha   90.00
_cell.angle_beta   90.00
_cell.angle_gamma   90.00
#
_symmetry.space_group_name_H-M   'P 1'
#
loop_
_entity.id
_entity.type
_entity.pdbx_description
1 polymer ?
#
loop_
_entity_poly.entity_id
_entity_poly.type
_entity_poly.pdbx_seq_one_letter_code
_entity_poly.pdbx_strand_id
1 'polypeptide(L)'
;MSNLKHYRFVPLIALLLVLACKKNRTSKIEIPEPEPPHVTKTLIPIKFEATGLTINLKYKENTPLLTEISDAAGAKTLFTYTSDQYLSKIEKYNNGKLFYVGYYQKKDDEKMISKVVLFNYDDLKNNYTPKGFYTLTYNLLQQLSTIQYYNNANNLIDTRSQFYTTAKNLSEVDMIDNSGSINVNTYTFDQKKGIASNMDHAQLFALESEHWFLICSGNNLLSYRNQKSPLENTDFSYEYNGDGYPSKMTITKNKNTQQIKITYKSIEP
;
A
#
# COMPACT_ATOMS: atom_id res chain seq x y z
N MET A 1 24.66 52.57 67.52
CA MET A 1 24.89 51.33 66.76
C MET A 1 23.69 51.10 65.84
N SER A 2 23.95 50.83 64.55
CA SER A 2 23.03 50.29 63.50
C SER A 2 21.82 51.18 63.09
N ASN A 3 21.79 51.74 61.86
CA ASN A 3 21.17 51.20 60.61
C ASN A 3 19.63 51.12 60.69
N LEU A 4 18.79 51.55 59.74
CA LEU A 4 18.89 51.66 58.28
C LEU A 4 17.77 52.62 57.78
N LYS A 5 18.00 53.38 56.70
CA LYS A 5 17.01 54.22 55.98
C LYS A 5 15.92 53.36 55.32
N HIS A 6 14.72 53.88 55.05
CA HIS A 6 13.96 53.65 53.80
C HIS A 6 12.97 54.80 53.53
N TYR A 7 13.02 55.30 52.29
CA TYR A 7 12.29 56.46 51.77
C TYR A 7 10.93 56.06 51.14
N ARG A 8 9.99 57.00 51.27
CA ARG A 8 8.73 57.27 50.55
C ARG A 8 8.47 56.49 49.24
N PHE A 9 7.29 55.87 49.14
CA PHE A 9 6.64 55.49 47.88
C PHE A 9 5.10 55.49 48.03
N VAL A 10 4.47 56.66 47.92
CA VAL A 10 3.03 56.81 47.65
C VAL A 10 2.93 58.03 46.73
N PRO A 11 2.91 57.85 45.39
CA PRO A 11 1.62 57.89 44.69
C PRO A 11 1.65 57.11 43.34
N LEU A 12 1.17 55.86 43.31
CA LEU A 12 1.06 55.11 42.04
C LEU A 12 -0.27 54.35 41.86
N ILE A 13 -1.23 54.50 42.77
CA ILE A 13 -2.48 53.71 42.72
C ILE A 13 -3.67 54.51 42.17
N ALA A 14 -3.60 55.85 42.14
CA ALA A 14 -4.70 56.68 41.62
C ALA A 14 -4.69 56.89 40.09
N LEU A 15 -3.60 56.57 39.39
CA LEU A 15 -3.49 56.76 37.93
C LEU A 15 -4.00 55.55 37.11
N LEU A 16 -4.26 54.40 37.74
CA LEU A 16 -4.65 53.17 37.04
C LEU A 16 -6.16 53.01 36.83
N LEU A 17 -7.00 53.90 37.37
CA LEU A 17 -8.46 53.80 37.24
C LEU A 17 -9.06 54.58 36.05
N VAL A 18 -8.26 55.36 35.29
CA VAL A 18 -8.78 56.20 34.18
C VAL A 18 -8.50 55.59 32.79
N LEU A 19 -7.79 54.46 32.70
CA LEU A 19 -7.49 53.77 31.42
C LEU A 19 -8.32 52.50 31.17
N ALA A 20 -9.17 52.08 32.11
CA ALA A 20 -9.94 50.84 32.01
C ALA A 20 -11.40 51.08 31.58
N CYS A 21 -11.62 51.79 30.48
CA CYS A 21 -12.89 51.79 29.75
C CYS A 21 -12.65 52.08 28.26
N LYS A 22 -11.74 51.31 27.65
CA LYS A 22 -11.76 51.16 26.19
C LYS A 22 -12.78 50.07 25.88
N LYS A 23 -13.96 50.51 25.46
CA LYS A 23 -15.02 49.67 24.88
C LYS A 23 -14.39 48.83 23.76
N ASN A 24 -14.03 47.59 24.08
CA ASN A 24 -13.69 46.60 23.07
C ASN A 24 -14.95 46.45 22.20
N ARG A 25 -14.89 46.97 20.97
CA ARG A 25 -15.74 46.44 19.92
C ARG A 25 -15.40 44.97 19.85
N THR A 26 -16.32 44.15 20.31
CA THR A 26 -16.33 42.72 20.02
C THR A 26 -16.36 42.61 18.50
N SER A 27 -15.18 42.50 17.89
CA SER A 27 -15.08 41.86 16.58
C SER A 27 -15.74 40.51 16.82
N LYS A 28 -16.91 40.29 16.22
CA LYS A 28 -17.44 38.94 16.11
C LYS A 28 -16.29 38.14 15.51
N ILE A 29 -15.73 37.23 16.30
CA ILE A 29 -14.98 36.12 15.74
C ILE A 29 -16.04 35.42 14.89
N GLU A 30 -15.99 35.64 13.58
CA GLU A 30 -16.61 34.70 12.65
C GLU A 30 -15.94 33.38 12.95
N ILE A 31 -16.61 32.57 13.76
CA ILE A 31 -16.34 31.14 13.82
C ILE A 31 -16.50 30.72 12.36
N PRO A 32 -15.44 30.25 11.68
CA PRO A 32 -15.57 29.74 10.34
C PRO A 32 -16.72 28.75 10.37
N GLU A 33 -17.69 28.95 9.48
CA GLU A 33 -18.77 28.00 9.30
C GLU A 33 -18.13 26.61 9.20
N PRO A 34 -18.51 25.64 10.04
CA PRO A 34 -17.88 24.33 10.02
C PRO A 34 -17.98 23.82 8.59
N GLU A 35 -16.83 23.57 7.96
CA GLU A 35 -16.81 23.02 6.62
C GLU A 35 -17.78 21.84 6.58
N PRO A 36 -18.69 21.80 5.60
CA PRO A 36 -19.64 20.70 5.50
C PRO A 36 -18.84 19.38 5.56
N PRO A 37 -19.34 18.37 6.30
CA PRO A 37 -18.57 17.16 6.55
C PRO A 37 -18.05 16.62 5.23
N HIS A 38 -16.72 16.56 5.10
CA HIS A 38 -16.08 16.10 3.88
C HIS A 38 -16.50 14.63 3.65
N VAL A 39 -17.47 14.42 2.76
CA VAL A 39 -17.94 13.09 2.39
C VAL A 39 -16.77 12.38 1.73
N THR A 40 -16.11 11.53 2.51
CA THR A 40 -14.87 10.89 2.09
C THR A 40 -15.25 9.75 1.15
N LYS A 41 -14.97 9.91 -0.14
CA LYS A 41 -15.25 8.88 -1.13
C LYS A 41 -14.28 7.70 -0.96
N THR A 42 -14.80 6.49 -1.14
CA THR A 42 -13.97 5.29 -1.31
C THR A 42 -13.51 5.24 -2.76
N LEU A 43 -12.20 5.38 -2.98
CA LEU A 43 -11.60 5.40 -4.32
C LEU A 43 -10.78 4.13 -4.56
N ILE A 44 -10.83 3.62 -5.80
CA ILE A 44 -9.96 2.56 -6.30
C ILE A 44 -9.27 3.01 -7.60
N PRO A 45 -7.97 2.75 -7.77
CA PRO A 45 -7.24 3.19 -8.95
C PRO A 45 -7.64 2.34 -10.16
N ILE A 46 -7.84 2.98 -11.30
CA ILE A 46 -8.24 2.32 -12.55
C ILE A 46 -7.16 2.42 -13.63
N LYS A 47 -6.18 3.32 -13.45
CA LYS A 47 -5.16 3.58 -14.46
C LYS A 47 -3.89 4.18 -13.85
N PHE A 48 -2.75 3.71 -14.33
CA PHE A 48 -1.43 4.30 -14.10
C PHE A 48 -0.82 4.69 -15.44
N GLU A 49 -0.31 5.91 -15.55
CA GLU A 49 0.20 6.46 -16.80
C GLU A 49 1.53 7.17 -16.61
N ALA A 50 2.52 6.85 -17.45
CA ALA A 50 3.77 7.57 -17.61
C ALA A 50 4.24 7.46 -19.07
N THR A 51 5.32 8.15 -19.43
CA THR A 51 5.92 8.00 -20.76
C THR A 51 6.28 6.53 -21.01
N GLY A 52 5.69 5.93 -22.05
CA GLY A 52 5.92 4.53 -22.42
C GLY A 52 5.29 3.48 -21.48
N LEU A 53 4.45 3.91 -20.53
CA LEU A 53 3.78 3.02 -19.58
C LEU A 53 2.30 3.37 -19.47
N THR A 54 1.44 2.38 -19.66
CA THR A 54 0.02 2.49 -19.33
C THR A 54 -0.44 1.17 -18.75
N ILE A 55 -0.89 1.20 -17.49
CA ILE A 55 -1.45 0.03 -16.80
C ILE A 55 -2.92 0.35 -16.51
N ASN A 56 -3.83 -0.53 -16.90
CA ASN A 56 -5.26 -0.44 -16.68
C ASN A 56 -5.71 -1.50 -15.67
N LEU A 57 -6.61 -1.12 -14.78
CA LEU A 57 -7.16 -2.00 -13.75
C LEU A 57 -8.67 -2.08 -13.96
N LYS A 58 -9.19 -3.30 -14.04
CA LYS A 58 -10.64 -3.56 -14.09
C LYS A 58 -11.08 -4.26 -12.83
N TYR A 59 -12.29 -3.95 -12.42
CA TYR A 59 -12.90 -4.45 -11.19
C TYR A 59 -14.26 -5.04 -11.52
N LYS A 60 -14.72 -5.95 -10.67
CA LYS A 60 -16.14 -6.31 -10.64
C LYS A 60 -16.97 -5.04 -10.34
N GLU A 61 -18.13 -4.95 -10.96
CA GLU A 61 -18.97 -3.76 -10.92
C GLU A 61 -19.32 -3.37 -9.48
N ASN A 62 -19.09 -2.10 -9.13
CA ASN A 62 -19.32 -1.51 -7.80
C ASN A 62 -18.69 -2.29 -6.63
N THR A 63 -17.58 -3.01 -6.85
CA THR A 63 -16.84 -3.65 -5.76
C THR A 63 -15.33 -3.33 -5.82
N PRO A 64 -14.60 -3.54 -4.71
CA PRO A 64 -13.14 -3.45 -4.68
C PRO A 64 -12.42 -4.67 -5.29
N LEU A 65 -13.14 -5.65 -5.85
CA LEU A 65 -12.55 -6.89 -6.38
C LEU A 65 -11.93 -6.67 -7.77
N LEU A 66 -10.61 -6.67 -7.82
CA LEU A 66 -9.81 -6.53 -9.04
C LEU A 66 -9.94 -7.77 -9.93
N THR A 67 -10.38 -7.63 -11.17
CA THR A 67 -10.58 -8.74 -12.11
C THR A 67 -9.52 -8.80 -13.21
N GLU A 68 -8.89 -7.67 -13.54
CA GLU A 68 -7.84 -7.60 -14.56
C GLU A 68 -6.83 -6.51 -14.23
N ILE A 69 -5.56 -6.80 -14.47
CA ILE A 69 -4.53 -5.78 -14.72
C ILE A 69 -3.99 -6.00 -16.14
N SER A 70 -3.93 -4.97 -16.96
CA SER A 70 -3.37 -5.06 -18.31
C SER A 70 -2.50 -3.86 -18.65
N ASP A 71 -1.47 -4.05 -19.46
CA ASP A 71 -0.65 -2.96 -19.96
C ASP A 71 -0.71 -2.83 -21.50
N ALA A 72 -0.21 -1.69 -21.98
CA ALA A 72 -0.13 -1.42 -23.42
C ALA A 72 0.91 -2.28 -24.15
N ALA A 73 1.81 -2.98 -23.43
CA ALA A 73 2.83 -3.85 -24.00
C ALA A 73 2.31 -5.28 -24.25
N GLY A 74 1.06 -5.58 -23.90
CA GLY A 74 0.40 -6.85 -24.15
C GLY A 74 0.43 -7.81 -22.96
N ALA A 75 1.00 -7.41 -21.81
CA ALA A 75 0.90 -8.18 -20.59
C ALA A 75 -0.50 -8.01 -19.98
N LYS A 76 -1.08 -9.12 -19.53
CA LYS A 76 -2.41 -9.13 -18.90
C LYS A 76 -2.47 -10.18 -17.81
N THR A 77 -2.99 -9.81 -16.66
CA THR A 77 -3.26 -10.70 -15.53
C THR A 77 -4.76 -10.70 -15.26
N LEU A 78 -5.37 -11.89 -15.19
CA LEU A 78 -6.77 -12.09 -14.83
C LEU A 78 -6.88 -12.71 -13.45
N PHE A 79 -7.86 -12.25 -12.69
CA PHE A 79 -8.19 -12.76 -11.36
C PHE A 79 -9.60 -13.33 -11.36
N THR A 80 -9.74 -14.58 -10.94
CA THR A 80 -11.02 -15.27 -10.80
C THR A 80 -11.34 -15.48 -9.33
N TYR A 81 -12.62 -15.38 -9.00
CA TYR A 81 -13.12 -15.51 -7.64
C TYR A 81 -14.13 -16.66 -7.53
N THR A 82 -14.27 -17.22 -6.33
CA THR A 82 -15.38 -18.13 -5.99
C THR A 82 -16.70 -17.36 -5.85
N SER A 83 -17.82 -18.08 -5.71
CA SER A 83 -19.12 -17.49 -5.37
C SER A 83 -19.07 -16.62 -4.11
N ASP A 84 -18.27 -17.06 -3.13
CA ASP A 84 -18.07 -16.37 -1.85
C ASP A 84 -17.01 -15.26 -1.93
N GLN A 85 -16.63 -14.85 -3.15
CA GLN A 85 -15.73 -13.71 -3.42
C GLN A 85 -14.27 -13.89 -2.94
N TYR A 86 -13.84 -15.14 -2.70
CA TYR A 86 -12.42 -15.45 -2.45
C TYR A 86 -11.67 -15.61 -3.76
N LEU A 87 -10.43 -15.09 -3.81
CA LEU A 87 -9.53 -15.32 -4.93
C LEU A 87 -9.29 -16.82 -5.12
N SER A 88 -9.56 -17.34 -6.31
CA SER A 88 -9.44 -18.77 -6.64
C SER A 88 -8.39 -19.06 -7.69
N LYS A 89 -8.16 -18.13 -8.62
CA LYS A 89 -7.24 -18.34 -9.74
C LYS A 89 -6.63 -17.02 -10.21
N ILE A 90 -5.35 -17.06 -10.57
CA ILE A 90 -4.66 -16.04 -11.34
C ILE A 90 -4.19 -16.63 -12.67
N GLU A 91 -4.33 -15.88 -13.75
CA GLU A 91 -3.85 -16.26 -15.08
C GLU A 91 -3.04 -15.11 -15.66
N LYS A 92 -1.85 -15.37 -16.19
CA LYS A 92 -1.03 -14.36 -16.86
C LYS A 92 -0.89 -14.67 -18.33
N TYR A 93 -1.08 -13.62 -19.13
CA TYR A 93 -1.05 -13.62 -20.57
C TYR A 93 0.00 -12.64 -21.05
N ASN A 94 0.65 -12.97 -22.17
CA ASN A 94 1.51 -12.07 -22.91
C ASN A 94 1.10 -12.09 -24.38
N ASN A 95 0.80 -10.93 -24.95
CA ASN A 95 0.32 -10.79 -26.32
C ASN A 95 -0.87 -11.72 -26.63
N GLY A 96 -1.81 -11.81 -25.68
CA GLY A 96 -3.01 -12.65 -25.78
C GLY A 96 -2.80 -14.15 -25.51
N LYS A 97 -1.56 -14.61 -25.30
CA LYS A 97 -1.27 -16.02 -25.02
C LYS A 97 -1.10 -16.27 -23.53
N LEU A 98 -1.86 -17.23 -23.00
CA LEU A 98 -1.70 -17.71 -21.63
C LEU A 98 -0.31 -18.34 -21.50
N PHE A 99 0.41 -18.05 -20.41
CA PHE A 99 1.70 -18.69 -20.13
C PHE A 99 1.85 -19.16 -18.68
N TYR A 100 0.95 -18.73 -17.80
CA TYR A 100 1.05 -19.01 -16.37
C TYR A 100 -0.32 -19.06 -15.70
N VAL A 101 -0.49 -20.00 -14.78
CA VAL A 101 -1.69 -20.12 -13.93
C VAL A 101 -1.29 -20.42 -12.49
N GLY A 102 -1.93 -19.74 -11.55
CA GLY A 102 -1.87 -20.06 -10.12
C GLY A 102 -3.25 -20.33 -9.54
N TYR A 103 -3.40 -21.41 -8.78
CA TYR A 103 -4.65 -21.78 -8.11
C TYR A 103 -4.54 -21.55 -6.61
N TYR A 104 -5.44 -20.75 -6.06
CA TYR A 104 -5.47 -20.38 -4.65
C TYR A 104 -6.40 -21.34 -3.91
N GLN A 105 -5.87 -21.99 -2.88
CA GLN A 105 -6.54 -23.03 -2.12
C GLN A 105 -6.65 -22.62 -0.66
N LYS A 106 -7.84 -22.80 -0.10
CA LYS A 106 -8.08 -22.73 1.35
C LYS A 106 -7.77 -24.09 1.94
N LYS A 107 -7.32 -24.12 3.20
CA LYS A 107 -7.39 -25.35 3.98
C LYS A 107 -8.84 -25.52 4.44
N ASP A 108 -9.30 -26.76 4.58
CA ASP A 108 -10.69 -27.03 4.97
C ASP A 108 -11.06 -26.25 6.24
N ASP A 109 -12.23 -25.60 6.23
CA ASP A 109 -12.79 -24.69 7.24
C ASP A 109 -12.06 -23.36 7.51
N GLU A 110 -10.94 -23.09 6.82
CA GLU A 110 -10.24 -21.80 6.94
C GLU A 110 -10.85 -20.73 6.02
N LYS A 111 -10.96 -19.49 6.53
CA LYS A 111 -11.39 -18.32 5.73
C LYS A 111 -10.27 -17.75 4.85
N MET A 112 -9.05 -18.28 4.95
CA MET A 112 -7.85 -17.73 4.33
C MET A 112 -7.21 -18.72 3.35
N ILE A 113 -6.52 -18.17 2.35
CA ILE A 113 -5.76 -18.98 1.39
C ILE A 113 -4.51 -19.50 2.10
N SER A 114 -4.35 -20.81 2.20
CA SER A 114 -3.19 -21.43 2.85
C SER A 114 -2.16 -21.95 1.84
N LYS A 115 -2.58 -22.14 0.57
CA LYS A 115 -1.72 -22.71 -0.48
C LYS A 115 -2.01 -22.09 -1.84
N VAL A 116 -0.97 -21.91 -2.65
CA VAL A 116 -1.11 -21.49 -4.05
C VAL A 116 -0.32 -22.43 -4.94
N VAL A 117 -0.98 -23.14 -5.87
CA VAL A 117 -0.33 -24.12 -6.76
C VAL A 117 -0.08 -23.50 -8.12
N LEU A 118 1.16 -23.61 -8.62
CA LEU A 118 1.65 -22.83 -9.76
C LEU A 118 1.95 -23.73 -10.96
N PHE A 119 1.56 -23.27 -12.15
CA PHE A 119 1.77 -23.97 -13.41
C PHE A 119 2.26 -23.01 -14.48
N ASN A 120 3.21 -23.47 -15.30
CA ASN A 120 3.44 -22.89 -16.61
C ASN A 120 2.45 -23.51 -17.60
N TYR A 121 1.98 -22.72 -18.56
CA TYR A 121 1.10 -23.19 -19.63
C TYR A 121 1.81 -23.06 -20.98
N ASP A 122 1.84 -24.15 -21.75
CA ASP A 122 2.35 -24.16 -23.13
C ASP A 122 1.14 -24.22 -24.07
N ASP A 123 0.82 -23.06 -24.66
CA ASP A 123 -0.30 -22.88 -25.59
C ASP A 123 -0.18 -23.77 -26.84
N LEU A 124 1.04 -24.06 -27.32
CA LEU A 124 1.26 -24.90 -28.50
C LEU A 124 0.93 -26.38 -28.23
N LYS A 125 1.16 -26.83 -26.99
CA LYS A 125 0.89 -28.21 -26.56
C LYS A 125 -0.43 -28.35 -25.81
N ASN A 126 -1.10 -27.22 -25.54
CA ASN A 126 -2.28 -27.14 -24.68
C ASN A 126 -2.11 -27.92 -23.37
N ASN A 127 -0.98 -27.71 -22.67
CA ASN A 127 -0.68 -28.46 -21.46
C ASN A 127 -0.17 -27.57 -20.31
N TYR A 128 -0.35 -28.08 -19.09
CA TYR A 128 0.13 -27.46 -17.87
C TYR A 128 1.32 -28.22 -17.33
N THR A 129 2.41 -27.51 -17.03
CA THR A 129 3.60 -28.06 -16.38
C THR A 129 3.68 -27.52 -14.95
N PRO A 130 3.69 -28.39 -13.92
CA PRO A 130 3.84 -27.95 -12.53
C PRO A 130 5.15 -27.18 -12.32
N LYS A 131 5.04 -25.98 -11.75
CA LYS A 131 6.18 -25.14 -11.39
C LYS A 131 6.57 -25.32 -9.93
N GLY A 132 5.58 -25.44 -9.06
CA GLY A 132 5.76 -25.50 -7.61
C GLY A 132 4.50 -25.03 -6.89
N PHE A 133 4.64 -24.66 -5.61
CA PHE A 133 3.56 -24.07 -4.83
C PHE A 133 4.10 -23.18 -3.72
N TYR A 134 3.25 -22.25 -3.27
CA TYR A 134 3.44 -21.53 -2.02
C TYR A 134 2.63 -22.17 -0.89
N THR A 135 3.16 -22.17 0.32
CA THR A 135 2.37 -22.24 1.56
C THR A 135 2.38 -20.87 2.23
N LEU A 136 1.23 -20.48 2.78
CA LEU A 136 0.98 -19.15 3.33
C LEU A 136 0.53 -19.27 4.78
N THR A 137 1.07 -18.42 5.64
CA THR A 137 0.62 -18.27 7.04
C THR A 137 0.31 -16.82 7.35
N TYR A 138 -0.54 -16.60 8.36
CA TYR A 138 -1.01 -15.28 8.73
C TYR A 138 -0.78 -15.01 10.21
N ASN A 139 -0.56 -13.74 10.57
CA ASN A 139 -0.53 -13.30 11.95
C ASN A 139 -1.95 -13.17 12.54
N LEU A 140 -2.06 -12.82 13.82
CA LEU A 140 -3.35 -12.66 14.52
C LEU A 140 -4.24 -11.55 13.93
N LEU A 141 -3.64 -10.60 13.20
CA LEU A 141 -4.35 -9.54 12.48
C LEU A 141 -4.70 -9.94 11.04
N GLN A 142 -4.55 -11.22 10.70
CA GLN A 142 -4.82 -11.78 9.38
C GLN A 142 -3.97 -11.19 8.25
N GLN A 143 -2.78 -10.68 8.58
CA GLN A 143 -1.80 -10.22 7.60
C GLN A 143 -0.86 -11.36 7.25
N LEU A 144 -0.51 -11.47 5.97
CA LEU A 144 0.40 -12.51 5.49
C LEU A 144 1.75 -12.41 6.21
N SER A 145 2.13 -13.43 6.97
CA SER A 145 3.33 -13.41 7.82
C SER A 145 4.46 -14.28 7.29
N THR A 146 4.15 -15.42 6.67
CA THR A 146 5.17 -16.28 6.09
C THR A 146 4.72 -16.80 4.74
N ILE A 147 5.64 -16.78 3.78
CA ILE A 147 5.48 -17.35 2.45
C ILE A 147 6.62 -18.33 2.24
N GLN A 148 6.31 -19.60 1.98
CA GLN A 148 7.34 -20.58 1.65
C GLN A 148 7.09 -21.08 0.23
N TYR A 149 8.13 -21.05 -0.60
CA TYR A 149 8.07 -21.56 -1.96
C TYR A 149 8.70 -22.93 -2.06
N TYR A 150 7.93 -23.89 -2.57
CA TYR A 150 8.39 -25.24 -2.86
C TYR A 150 8.41 -25.46 -4.37
N ASN A 151 9.48 -26.04 -4.89
CA ASN A 151 9.54 -26.41 -6.30
C ASN A 151 8.67 -27.63 -6.62
N ASN A 152 8.63 -28.03 -7.89
CA ASN A 152 7.88 -29.21 -8.35
C ASN A 152 8.36 -30.56 -7.77
N ALA A 153 9.57 -30.62 -7.20
CA ALA A 153 10.10 -31.77 -6.48
C ALA A 153 9.79 -31.73 -4.97
N ASN A 154 8.95 -30.79 -4.53
CA ASN A 154 8.59 -30.54 -3.12
C ASN A 154 9.77 -30.11 -2.23
N ASN A 155 10.85 -29.57 -2.82
CA ASN A 155 11.94 -29.00 -2.06
C ASN A 155 11.65 -27.53 -1.73
N LEU A 156 11.85 -27.14 -0.47
CA LEU A 156 11.79 -25.75 -0.05
C LEU A 156 12.94 -24.97 -0.72
N ILE A 157 12.58 -23.90 -1.43
CA ILE A 157 13.53 -23.06 -2.19
C ILE A 157 13.75 -21.71 -1.53
N ASP A 158 12.69 -21.10 -1.01
CA ASP A 158 12.72 -19.76 -0.41
C ASP A 158 11.69 -19.67 0.71
N THR A 159 12.05 -19.00 1.80
CA THR A 159 11.15 -18.60 2.88
C THR A 159 11.19 -17.09 3.03
N ARG A 160 10.02 -16.46 2.99
CA ARG A 160 9.86 -15.02 3.25
C ARG A 160 9.10 -14.83 4.54
N SER A 161 9.70 -14.16 5.50
CA SER A 161 9.06 -13.74 6.74
C SER A 161 8.76 -12.25 6.68
N GLN A 162 7.49 -11.89 6.85
CA GLN A 162 6.99 -10.51 6.75
C GLN A 162 6.69 -9.95 8.13
N PHE A 163 7.26 -8.78 8.42
CA PHE A 163 7.07 -8.07 9.68
C PHE A 163 6.32 -6.77 9.47
N TYR A 164 5.51 -6.40 10.44
CA TYR A 164 4.61 -5.27 10.34
C TYR A 164 4.80 -4.30 11.51
N THR A 165 4.71 -3.02 11.21
CA THR A 165 4.61 -1.94 12.20
C THR A 165 3.30 -2.02 12.99
N THR A 166 3.24 -1.29 14.10
CA THR A 166 1.98 -1.09 14.86
C THR A 166 0.89 -0.40 14.04
N ALA A 167 1.27 0.42 13.05
CA ALA A 167 0.38 1.03 12.07
C ALA A 167 -0.07 0.04 10.96
N LYS A 168 0.26 -1.25 11.09
CA LYS A 168 -0.09 -2.34 10.16
C LYS A 168 0.57 -2.27 8.78
N ASN A 169 1.53 -1.40 8.57
CA ASN A 169 2.35 -1.39 7.35
C ASN A 169 3.47 -2.43 7.43
N LEU A 170 3.77 -3.07 6.30
CA LEU A 170 4.89 -4.00 6.15
C LEU A 170 6.21 -3.26 6.41
N SER A 171 6.95 -3.55 7.47
CA SER A 171 8.23 -2.88 7.75
C SER A 171 9.42 -3.59 7.11
N GLU A 172 9.38 -4.91 7.10
CA GLU A 172 10.55 -5.74 6.78
C GLU A 172 10.11 -7.07 6.17
N VAL A 173 10.94 -7.57 5.25
CA VAL A 173 10.84 -8.92 4.70
C VAL A 173 12.21 -9.58 4.75
N ASP A 174 12.31 -10.62 5.57
CA ASP A 174 13.46 -11.52 5.57
C ASP A 174 13.25 -12.60 4.53
N MET A 175 14.21 -12.76 3.62
CA MET A 175 14.20 -13.81 2.61
C MET A 175 15.35 -14.76 2.87
N ILE A 176 15.04 -16.04 3.03
CA ILE A 176 16.00 -17.11 3.30
C ILE A 176 15.94 -18.11 2.15
N ASP A 177 17.02 -18.19 1.38
CA ASP A 177 17.12 -19.17 0.31
C ASP A 177 17.46 -20.58 0.82
N ASN A 178 17.45 -21.56 -0.08
CA ASN A 178 17.77 -22.96 0.22
C ASN A 178 19.21 -23.22 0.69
N SER A 179 20.13 -22.25 0.53
CA SER A 179 21.48 -22.31 1.09
C SER A 179 21.56 -21.74 2.51
N GLY A 180 20.46 -21.19 3.02
CA GLY A 180 20.39 -20.48 4.30
C GLY A 180 20.86 -19.03 4.21
N SER A 181 21.07 -18.50 3.00
CA SER A 181 21.50 -17.12 2.81
C SER A 181 20.34 -16.17 3.08
N ILE A 182 20.54 -15.22 3.99
CA ILE A 182 19.50 -14.27 4.40
C ILE A 182 19.67 -12.96 3.63
N ASN A 183 18.61 -12.45 3.02
CA ASN A 183 18.52 -11.08 2.51
C ASN A 183 17.38 -10.36 3.21
N VAL A 184 17.65 -9.15 3.69
CA VAL A 184 16.65 -8.32 4.37
C VAL A 184 16.25 -7.17 3.47
N ASN A 185 14.94 -7.04 3.28
CA ASN A 185 14.33 -5.88 2.63
C ASN A 185 13.60 -5.04 3.67
N THR A 186 13.83 -3.73 3.69
CA THR A 186 13.12 -2.81 4.59
C THR A 186 12.31 -1.77 3.81
N TYR A 187 11.23 -1.34 4.44
CA TYR A 187 10.20 -0.50 3.84
C TYR A 187 9.77 0.60 4.80
N THR A 188 9.56 1.82 4.28
CA THR A 188 8.97 2.93 5.06
C THR A 188 7.74 3.49 4.38
N PHE A 189 6.84 4.12 5.14
CA PHE A 189 5.52 4.52 4.65
C PHE A 189 5.16 5.92 5.10
N ASP A 190 4.30 6.57 4.32
CA ASP A 190 3.59 7.75 4.75
C ASP A 190 2.47 7.41 5.75
N GLN A 191 1.67 8.42 6.09
CA GLN A 191 0.47 8.28 6.94
C GLN A 191 -0.82 8.52 6.14
N LYS A 192 -0.77 8.46 4.81
CA LYS A 192 -1.89 8.76 3.89
C LYS A 192 -2.44 7.48 3.28
N LYS A 193 -3.63 7.52 2.68
CA LYS A 193 -4.25 6.32 2.10
C LYS A 193 -3.37 5.76 0.99
N GLY A 194 -3.08 4.46 1.07
CA GLY A 194 -2.34 3.72 0.07
C GLY A 194 -3.05 3.66 -1.29
N ILE A 195 -2.30 3.51 -2.37
CA ILE A 195 -2.84 3.30 -3.72
C ILE A 195 -3.83 2.13 -3.75
N ALA A 196 -3.49 1.03 -3.08
CA ALA A 196 -4.26 -0.21 -3.03
C ALA A 196 -5.04 -0.38 -1.72
N SER A 197 -5.31 0.69 -0.96
CA SER A 197 -5.92 0.61 0.37
C SER A 197 -7.33 0.03 0.38
N ASN A 198 -8.03 0.20 -0.74
CA ASN A 198 -9.38 -0.29 -0.94
C ASN A 198 -9.41 -1.42 -1.98
N MET A 199 -8.31 -2.13 -2.21
CA MET A 199 -8.30 -3.34 -3.04
C MET A 199 -8.32 -4.58 -2.15
N ASP A 200 -9.36 -5.38 -2.29
CA ASP A 200 -9.43 -6.67 -1.62
C ASP A 200 -8.34 -7.60 -2.15
N HIS A 201 -7.78 -8.42 -1.26
CA HIS A 201 -6.75 -9.43 -1.58
C HIS A 201 -5.43 -8.87 -2.15
N ALA A 202 -5.14 -7.57 -2.00
CA ALA A 202 -3.93 -6.94 -2.54
C ALA A 202 -2.63 -7.68 -2.18
N GLN A 203 -2.49 -8.14 -0.93
CA GLN A 203 -1.32 -8.91 -0.48
C GLN A 203 -1.14 -10.24 -1.24
N LEU A 204 -2.24 -10.89 -1.64
CA LEU A 204 -2.20 -12.14 -2.42
C LEU A 204 -1.83 -11.89 -3.88
N PHE A 205 -2.24 -10.74 -4.44
CA PHE A 205 -1.82 -10.35 -5.78
C PHE A 205 -0.32 -10.06 -5.81
N ALA A 206 0.23 -9.46 -4.76
CA ALA A 206 1.66 -9.14 -4.66
C ALA A 206 2.58 -10.37 -4.65
N LEU A 207 2.07 -11.58 -4.38
CA LEU A 207 2.86 -12.82 -4.49
C LEU A 207 3.35 -13.07 -5.92
N GLU A 208 2.49 -12.75 -6.88
CA GLU A 208 2.66 -13.11 -8.29
C GLU A 208 2.79 -11.90 -9.19
N SER A 209 2.31 -10.75 -8.77
CA SER A 209 2.27 -9.57 -9.60
C SER A 209 3.61 -8.84 -9.60
N GLU A 210 4.05 -8.44 -10.77
CA GLU A 210 5.21 -7.58 -10.97
C GLU A 210 4.89 -6.10 -10.68
N HIS A 211 3.65 -5.81 -10.28
CA HIS A 211 3.19 -4.46 -10.04
C HIS A 211 3.46 -4.01 -8.60
N TRP A 212 4.47 -3.15 -8.46
CA TRP A 212 4.97 -2.59 -7.19
C TRP A 212 3.86 -2.02 -6.28
N PHE A 213 2.78 -1.47 -6.84
CA PHE A 213 1.71 -0.82 -6.07
C PHE A 213 0.83 -1.82 -5.28
N LEU A 214 0.92 -3.13 -5.56
CA LEU A 214 0.15 -4.15 -4.85
C LEU A 214 0.81 -4.59 -3.54
N ILE A 215 2.12 -4.37 -3.39
CA ILE A 215 2.90 -4.77 -2.21
C ILE A 215 2.43 -3.99 -0.96
N CYS A 216 1.81 -2.82 -1.16
CA CYS A 216 1.56 -1.83 -0.12
C CYS A 216 0.11 -1.37 -0.14
N SER A 217 -0.77 -2.09 0.57
CA SER A 217 -2.20 -1.76 0.60
C SER A 217 -2.51 -0.60 1.55
N GLY A 218 -2.07 -0.64 2.81
CA GLY A 218 -2.48 0.33 3.84
C GLY A 218 -2.11 1.80 3.54
N ASN A 219 -0.81 2.08 3.51
CA ASN A 219 -0.23 3.40 3.25
C ASN A 219 0.68 3.37 2.01
N ASN A 220 1.13 4.54 1.54
CA ASN A 220 2.04 4.57 0.40
C ASN A 220 3.49 4.36 0.84
N LEU A 221 4.19 3.52 0.08
CA LEU A 221 5.60 3.23 0.27
C LEU A 221 6.43 4.48 0.00
N LEU A 222 7.27 4.92 0.94
CA LEU A 222 8.20 6.03 0.74
C LEU A 222 9.59 5.55 0.33
N SER A 223 9.99 4.37 0.80
CA SER A 223 11.30 3.82 0.46
C SER A 223 11.31 2.31 0.53
N TYR A 224 12.06 1.70 -0.39
CA TYR A 224 12.44 0.30 -0.39
C TYR A 224 13.97 0.21 -0.32
N ARG A 225 14.48 -0.65 0.57
CA ARG A 225 15.91 -0.94 0.69
C ARG A 225 16.15 -2.44 0.65
N ASN A 226 17.10 -2.86 -0.18
CA ASN A 226 17.56 -4.24 -0.26
C ASN A 226 19.00 -4.29 0.27
N GLN A 227 19.23 -5.08 1.33
CA GLN A 227 20.54 -5.16 1.97
C GLN A 227 21.62 -5.74 1.05
N LYS A 228 21.31 -6.80 0.29
CA LYS A 228 22.27 -7.45 -0.61
C LYS A 228 22.39 -6.78 -1.98
N SER A 229 21.35 -6.08 -2.43
CA SER A 229 21.33 -5.39 -3.72
C SER A 229 21.01 -3.90 -3.58
N PRO A 230 21.92 -3.06 -3.04
CA PRO A 230 21.65 -1.63 -2.83
C PRO A 230 21.29 -0.84 -4.10
N LEU A 231 21.69 -1.33 -5.28
CA LEU A 231 21.29 -0.76 -6.58
C LEU A 231 19.79 -0.94 -6.90
N GLU A 232 19.08 -1.76 -6.13
CA GLU A 232 17.63 -1.92 -6.21
C GLU A 232 16.88 -0.93 -5.32
N ASN A 233 17.59 -0.22 -4.42
CA ASN A 233 16.99 0.76 -3.53
C ASN A 233 16.21 1.79 -4.33
N THR A 234 14.99 2.02 -3.89
CA THR A 234 14.02 2.85 -4.61
C THR A 234 13.35 3.79 -3.62
N ASP A 235 13.22 5.05 -4.00
CA ASP A 235 12.52 6.09 -3.25
C ASP A 235 11.27 6.52 -3.98
N PHE A 236 10.28 6.92 -3.19
CA PHE A 236 8.96 7.28 -3.68
C PHE A 236 8.49 8.58 -3.05
N SER A 237 7.77 9.39 -3.82
CA SER A 237 7.05 10.55 -3.31
C SER A 237 5.73 10.74 -4.03
N TYR A 238 4.79 11.43 -3.38
CA TYR A 238 3.41 11.49 -3.82
C TYR A 238 2.85 12.91 -3.77
N GLU A 239 1.99 13.22 -4.74
CA GLU A 239 1.02 14.32 -4.67
C GLU A 239 -0.36 13.69 -4.45
N TYR A 240 -1.23 14.32 -3.66
CA TYR A 240 -2.53 13.77 -3.28
C TYR A 240 -3.68 14.64 -3.78
N ASN A 241 -4.83 14.01 -4.04
CA ASN A 241 -6.08 14.70 -4.31
C ASN A 241 -6.77 15.15 -3.01
N GLY A 242 -7.91 15.85 -3.14
CA GLY A 242 -8.71 16.33 -2.00
C GLY A 242 -9.21 15.23 -1.07
N ASP A 243 -9.41 14.01 -1.57
CA ASP A 243 -9.85 12.84 -0.79
C ASP A 243 -8.70 12.12 -0.04
N GLY A 244 -7.46 12.62 -0.20
CA GLY A 244 -6.26 12.10 0.45
C GLY A 244 -5.64 10.87 -0.22
N TYR A 245 -6.01 10.56 -1.47
CA TYR A 245 -5.42 9.50 -2.28
C TYR A 245 -4.32 10.07 -3.20
N PRO A 246 -3.26 9.33 -3.48
CA PRO A 246 -2.17 9.82 -4.32
C PRO A 246 -2.63 9.99 -5.77
N SER A 247 -2.63 11.20 -6.30
CA SER A 247 -2.97 11.50 -7.71
C SER A 247 -1.78 11.35 -8.65
N LYS A 248 -0.56 11.46 -8.11
CA LYS A 248 0.69 11.31 -8.82
C LYS A 248 1.74 10.72 -7.89
N MET A 249 2.58 9.87 -8.45
CA MET A 249 3.73 9.30 -7.75
C MET A 249 5.00 9.55 -8.55
N THR A 250 6.08 9.82 -7.84
CA THR A 250 7.44 9.88 -8.39
C THR A 250 8.25 8.72 -7.84
N ILE A 251 8.80 7.88 -8.72
CA ILE A 251 9.74 6.81 -8.37
C ILE A 251 11.14 7.29 -8.70
N THR A 252 12.09 7.17 -7.77
CA THR A 252 13.51 7.44 -8.01
C THR A 252 14.34 6.21 -7.70
N LYS A 253 15.07 5.70 -8.71
CA LYS A 253 15.95 4.54 -8.62
C LYS A 253 17.24 4.82 -9.38
N ASN A 254 18.39 4.67 -8.73
CA ASN A 254 19.71 4.93 -9.34
C ASN A 254 19.80 6.27 -10.11
N LYS A 255 19.28 7.36 -9.50
CA LYS A 255 19.18 8.71 -10.09
C LYS A 255 18.23 8.85 -11.28
N ASN A 256 17.62 7.77 -11.76
CA ASN A 256 16.54 7.84 -12.73
C ASN A 256 15.23 8.12 -12.01
N THR A 257 14.44 9.03 -12.56
CA THR A 257 13.14 9.40 -12.01
C THR A 257 12.04 9.13 -13.03
N GLN A 258 10.96 8.50 -12.58
CA GLN A 258 9.75 8.28 -13.36
C GLN A 258 8.56 8.87 -12.61
N GLN A 259 7.74 9.65 -13.30
CA GLN A 259 6.49 10.19 -12.75
C GLN A 259 5.31 9.42 -13.33
N ILE A 260 4.44 8.94 -12.45
CA ILE A 260 3.26 8.15 -12.79
C ILE A 260 2.03 8.91 -12.31
N LYS A 261 1.12 9.21 -13.23
CA LYS A 261 -0.21 9.71 -12.92
C LYS A 261 -1.11 8.54 -12.53
N ILE A 262 -1.95 8.74 -11.52
CA ILE A 262 -2.86 7.73 -11.01
C ILE A 262 -4.29 8.25 -11.16
N THR A 263 -5.13 7.50 -11.87
CA THR A 263 -6.55 7.82 -12.05
C THR A 263 -7.38 6.87 -11.21
N TYR A 264 -8.41 7.41 -10.55
CA TYR A 264 -9.31 6.66 -9.68
C TYR A 264 -10.75 6.70 -10.18
N LYS A 265 -11.55 5.73 -9.73
CA LYS A 265 -13.00 5.82 -9.71
C LYS A 265 -13.50 5.70 -8.27
N SER A 266 -14.66 6.29 -7.98
CA SER A 266 -15.37 6.04 -6.73
C SER A 266 -16.12 4.71 -6.81
N ILE A 267 -16.18 4.02 -5.67
CA ILE A 267 -17.13 2.94 -5.44
C ILE A 267 -18.10 3.40 -4.35
N GLU A 268 -19.39 3.16 -4.58
CA GLU A 268 -20.41 3.41 -3.56
C GLU A 268 -20.32 2.31 -2.50
N PRO A 269 -20.42 2.66 -1.20
CA PRO A 269 -20.46 1.68 -0.11
C PRO A 269 -21.72 0.82 -0.14
#